data_AF-A0A2K6GAP8-F1
#
_entry.id   AF-A0A2K6GAP8-F1
#
_cell.length_a   1.000
_cell.length_b   1.000
_cell.length_c   1.000
_cell.angle_alpha   90.00
_cell.angle_beta   90.00
_cell.angle_gamma   90.00
#
_symmetry.space_group_name_H-M   'P 1'
#
loop_
_entity.id
_entity.type
_entity.pdbx_description
1 polymer ?
#
loop_
_entity_poly.entity_id
_entity_poly.type
_entity_poly.pdbx_seq_one_letter_code
_entity_poly.pdbx_strand_id
1 'polypeptide(L)' 'MSRKIEEIKEFLLTARGKDAKSIKIKKNKSKVKFDVQCKKAEKWKQSLPPSLTVKEMK' A
#
# COMPACT_ATOMS: atom_id res chain seq x y z
N MET A 1 -1.82 7.36 2.81
CA MET A 1 -1.97 7.76 1.40
C MET A 1 -1.81 6.54 0.51
N SER A 2 -2.83 6.21 -0.27
CA SER A 2 -2.78 5.10 -1.22
C SER A 2 -2.46 5.64 -2.60
N ARG A 3 -1.40 5.13 -3.23
CA ARG A 3 -1.07 5.40 -4.64
C ARG A 3 -1.54 4.23 -5.48
N LYS A 4 -2.31 4.50 -6.54
CA LYS A 4 -2.63 3.50 -7.56
C LYS A 4 -1.51 3.52 -8.60
N ILE A 5 -0.99 2.34 -8.93
CA ILE A 5 -0.04 2.14 -10.02
C ILE A 5 -0.80 1.45 -11.15
N GLU A 6 -0.77 2.03 -12.35
CA GLU A 6 -1.48 1.49 -13.51
C GLU A 6 -0.57 0.67 -14.43
N GLU A 7 0.74 0.96 -14.41
CA GLU A 7 1.74 0.26 -15.21
C GLU A 7 2.44 -0.86 -14.43
N ILE A 8 2.60 -2.03 -15.06
CA ILE A 8 3.26 -3.17 -14.43
C ILE A 8 4.74 -2.93 -14.14
N LYS A 9 5.42 -2.12 -14.97
CA LYS A 9 6.84 -1.79 -14.81
C LYS A 9 7.07 -1.00 -13.53
N GLU A 10 6.25 0.01 -13.28
CA GLU A 10 6.32 0.81 -12.05
C GLU A 10 5.96 -0.04 -10.81
N PHE A 11 5.02 -0.98 -10.95
CA PHE A 11 4.68 -1.91 -9.88
C PHE A 11 5.88 -2.78 -9.50
N LEU A 12 6.59 -3.37 -10.48
CA LEU A 12 7.75 -4.21 -10.22
C LEU A 12 8.92 -3.43 -9.59
N LEU A 13 9.14 -2.18 -10.01
CA LEU A 13 10.13 -1.30 -9.39
C LEU A 13 9.79 -0.99 -7.93
N THR A 14 8.51 -0.70 -7.66
CA THR A 14 8.03 -0.40 -6.31
C THR A 14 8.10 -1.63 -5.40
N ALA A 15 7.70 -2.80 -5.89
CA ALA A 15 7.72 -4.05 -5.14
C ALA A 15 9.12 -4.54 -4.77
N ARG A 16 10.14 -4.25 -5.60
CA ARG A 16 11.54 -4.59 -5.35
C ARG A 16 12.31 -3.52 -4.55
N GLY A 17 11.72 -2.34 -4.32
CA GLY A 17 12.38 -1.24 -3.64
C GLY A 17 12.68 -1.54 -2.16
N LYS A 18 13.75 -0.94 -1.61
CA LYS A 18 14.17 -1.07 -0.19
C LYS A 18 13.07 -0.69 0.83
N ASP A 19 12.15 0.15 0.40
CA ASP A 19 11.02 0.61 1.21
C ASP A 19 9.85 -0.40 1.23
N ALA A 20 9.77 -1.35 0.30
CA ALA A 20 8.71 -2.38 0.29
C ALA A 20 8.92 -3.38 1.43
N LYS A 21 7.85 -3.66 2.19
CA LYS A 21 7.86 -4.51 3.39
C LYS A 21 7.08 -5.80 3.17
N SER A 22 5.91 -5.71 2.53
CA SER A 22 5.06 -6.86 2.26
C SER A 22 4.12 -6.58 1.10
N ILE A 23 3.59 -7.64 0.47
CA ILE A 23 2.59 -7.55 -0.59
C ILE A 23 1.38 -8.34 -0.14
N LYS A 24 0.22 -7.69 -0.08
CA LYS A 24 -1.07 -8.32 0.20
C LYS A 24 -1.82 -8.50 -1.12
N ILE A 25 -2.19 -9.74 -1.42
CA ILE A 25 -2.98 -10.07 -2.62
C ILE A 25 -4.44 -10.20 -2.21
N LYS A 26 -5.28 -9.29 -2.71
CA LYS A 26 -6.73 -9.30 -2.48
C LYS A 26 -7.44 -9.77 -3.74
N LYS A 27 -8.10 -10.92 -3.69
CA LYS A 27 -8.95 -11.43 -4.78
C LYS A 27 -10.38 -10.92 -4.57
N ASN A 28 -10.88 -10.14 -5.52
CA ASN A 28 -12.30 -9.81 -5.63
C ASN A 28 -12.95 -10.67 -6.74
N LYS A 29 -14.28 -10.70 -6.80
CA LYS A 29 -15.06 -11.50 -7.77
C LYS A 29 -14.56 -11.41 -9.22
N SER A 30 -14.03 -10.25 -9.64
CA SER A 30 -13.59 -10.04 -11.03
C SER A 30 -12.17 -9.46 -11.17
N LYS A 31 -11.52 -9.10 -10.06
CA LYS A 31 -10.25 -8.36 -10.08
C LYS A 31 -9.34 -8.81 -8.95
N VAL A 32 -8.06 -8.98 -9.25
CA VAL A 32 -7.02 -9.18 -8.22
C VAL A 32 -6.34 -7.84 -7.97
N LYS A 33 -6.27 -7.41 -6.71
CA LYS A 33 -5.54 -6.22 -6.28
C LYS A 33 -4.28 -6.64 -5.55
N PHE A 34 -3.14 -6.10 -5.96
CA PHE A 34 -1.86 -6.23 -5.28
C PHE A 34 -1.60 -4.96 -4.49
N ASP A 35 -1.55 -5.07 -3.17
CA ASP A 35 -1.36 -3.95 -2.25
C ASP A 35 0.04 -4.06 -1.63
N VAL A 36 0.92 -3.13 -1.98
CA VAL A 36 2.32 -3.12 -1.52
C VAL A 36 2.42 -2.22 -0.28
N GLN A 37 2.77 -2.82 0.86
CA GLN A 37 3.03 -2.07 2.08
C GLN A 37 4.46 -1.54 2.06
N CYS A 38 4.63 -0.22 2.09
CA CYS A 38 5.94 0.43 2.17
C CYS A 38 6.21 1.00 3.56
N LYS A 39 7.46 0.96 4.04
CA LYS A 39 7.92 1.52 5.34
C LYS A 39 7.60 3.00 5.49
N LYS A 40 7.67 3.76 4.39
CA LYS A 40 7.27 5.18 4.37
C LYS A 40 5.80 5.35 4.80
N ALA A 41 4.89 4.45 4.43
CA ALA A 41 3.49 4.58 4.82
C ALA A 41 3.27 4.49 6.34
N GLU A 42 4.08 3.69 7.06
CA GLU A 42 4.02 3.61 8.53
C GLU A 42 4.47 4.93 9.18
N LYS A 43 5.56 5.54 8.69
CA LYS A 43 6.02 6.85 9.17
C LYS A 43 4.95 7.94 8.98
N TRP A 44 4.24 7.91 7.86
CA TRP A 44 3.20 8.88 7.58
C TRP A 44 1.95 8.64 8.42
N LYS A 45 1.62 7.38 8.77
CA LYS A 45 0.57 7.07 9.77
C LYS A 45 0.90 7.66 11.14
N GLN A 46 2.17 7.64 11.56
CA GLN A 46 2.62 8.20 12.83
C GLN A 46 2.54 9.72 12.89
N SER A 47 2.68 10.40 11.74
CA SER A 47 2.53 11.85 11.63
C SER A 47 1.07 12.33 11.52
N LEU A 48 0.09 11.43 11.56
CA LEU A 48 -1.31 11.83 11.48
C LEU A 48 -1.79 12.39 12.84
N PRO A 49 -2.59 13.47 12.83
CA PRO A 49 -3.18 13.99 14.05
C PRO A 49 -4.14 12.97 14.69
N PRO A 50 -4.19 12.88 16.03
CA PRO A 50 -4.97 11.86 16.76
C PRO A 50 -6.49 11.98 16.57
N SER A 51 -6.98 13.10 16.03
CA SER A 51 -8.39 13.30 15.67
C SER A 51 -8.82 12.61 14.37
N LEU A 52 -7.87 12.04 13.60
CA LEU A 52 -8.17 11.40 12.31
C LEU A 52 -8.43 9.89 12.49
N THR A 53 -9.68 9.46 12.33
CA THR A 53 -10.06 8.05 12.47
C THR A 53 -9.55 7.22 11.29
N VAL A 54 -8.50 6.42 11.49
CA VAL A 54 -7.96 5.50 10.48
C VAL A 54 -8.76 4.20 10.47
N LYS A 55 -9.63 4.02 9.46
CA LYS A 55 -10.38 2.78 9.28
C LYS A 55 -9.50 1.71 8.63
N GLU A 56 -9.03 0.75 9.40
CA GLU A 56 -8.29 -0.40 8.87
C GLU A 56 -9.29 -1.43 8.29
N MET A 57 -9.27 -1.60 6.97
CA MET A 57 -10.04 -2.66 6.31
C MET A 57 -9.26 -3.97 6.40
N LYS A 58 -9.78 -4.89 7.22
CA LYS A 58 -9.27 -6.27 7.37
C LYS A 58 -9.49 -7.07 6.10
#